data_AF-A0A1D2RH44-F1
#
_entry.id   AF-A0A1D2RH44-F1
#
_cell.length_a   1.000
_cell.length_b   1.000
_cell.length_c   1.000
_cell.angle_alpha   90.00
_cell.angle_beta   90.00
_cell.angle_gamma   90.00
#
_symmetry.space_group_name_H-M   'P 1'
#
loop_
_entity.id
_entity.type
_entity.pdbx_description
1 polymer ?
#
loop_
_entity_poly.entity_id
_entity_poly.type
_entity_poly.pdbx_seq_one_letter_code
_entity_poly.pdbx_strand_id
1 'polypeptide(L)'
;MALVYKGVYIRKAIYFNIIRGSKMIGGKKLSEYKEIIKTPLIVLVGWTLVSIAIGFGLQFMMPGAGQTETSGAMTEEVVNELAPSMVAIGISLVVTVLGILVAIGVYGYTGWTAVKKHNGNLATGAIAGALLGLIASVISGVIGIIVMLVSIGTGVSGTEFDSEGGLAVSGLIMVPFVIILSLIIAPVVFAIIASVCGVIGALIAGSRKFE
;
A
#
# COMPACT_ATOMS: atom_id res chain seq x y z
N MET A 1 1.47 -35.62 48.78
CA MET A 1 1.97 -34.38 48.11
C MET A 1 2.34 -34.56 46.62
N ALA A 2 2.45 -35.77 46.06
CA ALA A 2 2.81 -35.95 44.64
C ALA A 2 1.69 -35.64 43.61
N LEU A 3 0.43 -35.55 44.03
CA LEU A 3 -0.72 -35.33 43.13
C LEU A 3 -0.94 -33.85 42.74
N VAL A 4 -0.44 -32.91 43.53
CA VAL A 4 -0.62 -31.46 43.26
C VAL A 4 0.34 -30.95 42.18
N TYR A 5 1.52 -31.56 42.03
CA TYR A 5 2.51 -31.17 41.02
C TYR A 5 2.12 -31.54 39.59
N LYS A 6 1.32 -32.61 39.37
CA LYS A 6 0.84 -32.98 38.02
C LYS A 6 -0.19 -32.00 37.45
N GLY A 7 -1.01 -31.38 38.30
CA GLY A 7 -2.06 -30.45 37.86
C GLY A 7 -1.53 -29.12 37.29
N VAL A 8 -0.38 -28.64 37.77
CA VAL A 8 0.22 -27.37 37.33
C VAL A 8 0.88 -27.51 35.95
N TYR A 9 1.52 -28.64 35.66
CA TYR A 9 2.11 -28.91 34.34
C TYR A 9 1.05 -29.10 33.24
N ILE A 10 -0.09 -29.72 33.57
CA ILE A 10 -1.18 -29.90 32.60
C ILE A 10 -1.82 -28.56 32.23
N ARG A 11 -2.05 -27.64 33.19
CA ARG A 11 -2.58 -26.31 32.87
C ARG A 11 -1.61 -25.45 32.05
N LYS A 12 -0.30 -25.51 32.34
CA LYS A 12 0.71 -24.82 31.51
C LYS A 12 0.75 -25.38 30.08
N ALA A 13 0.67 -26.70 29.91
CA ALA A 13 0.66 -27.32 28.58
C ALA A 13 -0.59 -26.95 27.76
N ILE A 14 -1.76 -26.85 28.40
CA ILE A 14 -3.01 -26.46 27.74
C ILE A 14 -2.99 -24.97 27.35
N TYR A 15 -2.55 -24.06 28.23
CA TYR A 15 -2.41 -22.64 27.88
C TYR A 15 -1.35 -22.41 26.80
N PHE A 16 -0.24 -23.16 26.84
CA PHE A 16 0.79 -23.04 25.81
C PHE A 16 0.30 -23.56 24.45
N ASN A 17 -0.53 -24.62 24.40
CA ASN A 17 -1.12 -25.11 23.16
C ASN A 17 -2.29 -24.27 22.63
N ILE A 18 -2.99 -23.52 23.48
CA ILE A 18 -4.03 -22.58 23.03
C ILE A 18 -3.38 -21.31 22.43
N ILE A 19 -2.24 -20.87 22.97
CA ILE A 19 -1.48 -19.73 22.43
C ILE A 19 -0.62 -20.15 21.21
N ARG A 20 -0.15 -21.40 21.14
CA ARG A 20 0.50 -21.99 19.94
C ARG A 20 -0.46 -22.66 18.97
N GLY A 21 -1.76 -22.66 19.26
CA GLY A 21 -2.80 -23.17 18.39
C GLY A 21 -2.77 -22.34 17.12
N SER A 22 -1.97 -22.77 16.15
CA SER A 22 -1.72 -22.07 14.91
C SER A 22 -3.05 -21.97 14.19
N LYS A 23 -3.73 -20.83 14.38
CA LYS A 23 -5.06 -20.58 13.82
C LYS A 23 -4.95 -20.82 12.32
N MET A 24 -5.58 -21.91 11.86
CA MET A 24 -5.56 -22.26 10.45
C MET A 24 -6.53 -21.33 9.75
N ILE A 25 -6.05 -20.65 8.71
CA ILE A 25 -6.86 -19.75 7.89
C ILE A 25 -6.72 -20.28 6.46
N GLY A 26 -7.84 -20.63 5.82
CA GLY A 26 -7.82 -21.20 4.46
C GLY A 26 -6.97 -22.48 4.31
N GLY A 27 -6.94 -23.32 5.35
CA GLY A 27 -6.20 -24.60 5.35
C GLY A 27 -4.70 -24.48 5.59
N LYS A 28 -4.18 -23.30 5.93
CA LYS A 28 -2.75 -23.03 6.12
C LYS A 28 -2.46 -22.32 7.44
N LYS A 29 -1.26 -22.51 7.99
CA LYS A 29 -0.79 -21.75 9.16
C LYS A 29 -0.37 -20.34 8.73
N LEU A 30 -0.55 -19.35 9.62
CA LEU A 30 -0.13 -17.97 9.38
C LEU A 30 1.36 -17.85 9.00
N SER A 31 2.21 -18.71 9.56
CA SER A 31 3.64 -18.77 9.22
C SER A 31 3.91 -19.15 7.76
N GLU A 32 3.06 -19.97 7.14
CA GLU A 32 3.20 -20.35 5.72
C GLU A 32 2.80 -19.18 4.81
N TYR A 33 1.80 -18.38 5.20
CA TYR A 33 1.44 -17.16 4.46
C TYR A 33 2.60 -16.17 4.42
N LYS A 34 3.40 -16.08 5.49
CA LYS A 34 4.59 -15.23 5.52
C LYS A 34 5.57 -15.57 4.40
N GLU A 35 5.75 -16.86 4.09
CA GLU A 35 6.64 -17.30 3.01
C GLU A 35 6.07 -16.97 1.64
N ILE A 36 4.75 -17.11 1.46
CA ILE A 36 4.04 -16.79 0.21
C ILE A 36 4.16 -15.29 -0.11
N ILE A 37 3.95 -14.43 0.88
CA ILE A 37 3.86 -12.97 0.66
C ILE A 37 5.21 -12.27 0.64
N LYS A 38 6.29 -12.86 1.16
CA LYS A 38 7.58 -12.17 1.34
C LYS A 38 8.14 -11.58 0.04
N THR A 39 8.22 -12.38 -1.02
CA THR A 39 8.76 -11.93 -2.31
C THR A 39 7.87 -10.87 -2.98
N PRO A 40 6.55 -11.09 -3.12
CA PRO A 40 5.61 -10.07 -3.59
C PRO A 40 5.70 -8.74 -2.82
N LEU A 41 5.82 -8.82 -1.50
CA LEU A 41 5.89 -7.64 -0.64
C LEU A 41 7.13 -6.79 -0.93
N ILE A 42 8.30 -7.43 -1.13
CA ILE A 42 9.54 -6.72 -1.47
C ILE A 42 9.38 -5.95 -2.78
N VAL A 43 8.69 -6.52 -3.78
CA VAL A 43 8.44 -5.85 -5.07
C VAL A 43 7.56 -4.61 -4.88
N LEU A 44 6.49 -4.70 -4.09
CA LEU A 44 5.60 -3.56 -3.83
C LEU A 44 6.30 -2.45 -3.04
N VAL A 45 7.10 -2.81 -2.03
CA VAL A 45 7.92 -1.85 -1.28
C VAL A 45 8.94 -1.18 -2.20
N GLY A 46 9.63 -1.95 -3.05
CA GLY A 46 10.57 -1.42 -4.04
C GLY A 46 9.89 -0.43 -5.00
N TRP A 47 8.72 -0.78 -5.53
CA TRP A 47 7.96 0.12 -6.41
C TRP A 47 7.51 1.40 -5.69
N THR A 48 7.16 1.30 -4.41
CA THR A 48 6.80 2.46 -3.59
C THR A 48 7.98 3.43 -3.47
N LEU A 49 9.19 2.92 -3.21
CA LEU A 49 10.41 3.73 -3.14
C LEU A 49 10.77 4.38 -4.48
N VAL A 50 10.63 3.65 -5.59
CA VAL A 50 10.83 4.20 -6.94
C VAL A 50 9.84 5.33 -7.22
N SER A 51 8.56 5.13 -6.87
CA SER A 51 7.52 6.14 -7.06
C SER A 51 7.81 7.43 -6.28
N ILE A 52 8.33 7.29 -5.05
CA ILE A 52 8.75 8.42 -4.21
C ILE A 52 9.95 9.14 -4.83
N ALA A 53 10.96 8.41 -5.30
CA ALA A 53 12.12 9.00 -5.96
C ALA A 53 11.73 9.81 -7.21
N ILE A 54 10.79 9.30 -8.00
CA ILE A 54 10.23 10.04 -9.15
C ILE A 54 9.47 11.28 -8.67
N GLY A 55 8.63 11.16 -7.65
CA GLY A 55 7.89 12.28 -7.07
C GLY A 55 8.79 13.43 -6.61
N PHE A 56 9.84 13.12 -5.85
CA PHE A 56 10.84 14.12 -5.45
C PHE A 56 11.64 14.65 -6.64
N GLY A 57 12.05 13.80 -7.58
CA GLY A 57 12.77 14.21 -8.78
C GLY A 57 12.00 15.25 -9.60
N LEU A 58 10.69 15.04 -9.78
CA LEU A 58 9.82 15.99 -10.46
C LEU A 58 9.72 17.33 -9.74
N GLN A 59 9.66 17.33 -8.40
CA GLN A 59 9.64 18.56 -7.60
C GLN A 59 10.90 19.41 -7.81
N PHE A 60 12.09 18.78 -7.89
CA PHE A 60 13.34 19.51 -8.12
C PHE A 60 13.53 19.96 -9.57
N MET A 61 12.93 19.25 -10.54
CA MET A 61 13.02 19.60 -11.96
C MET A 61 12.07 20.73 -12.36
N MET A 62 11.01 20.99 -11.58
CA MET A 62 10.01 22.02 -11.87
C MET A 62 9.74 22.94 -10.66
N PRO A 63 10.75 23.70 -10.19
CA PRO A 63 10.54 24.68 -9.13
C PRO A 63 9.71 25.84 -9.70
N GLY A 64 8.47 26.02 -9.24
CA GLY A 64 7.66 27.21 -9.58
C GLY A 64 6.28 26.97 -10.19
N ALA A 65 5.83 25.72 -10.41
CA ALA A 65 4.49 25.45 -10.96
C ALA A 65 3.31 25.81 -10.03
N GLY A 66 3.54 26.50 -8.91
CA GLY A 66 2.56 26.82 -7.88
C GLY A 66 2.09 28.28 -7.82
N GLN A 67 2.65 29.19 -8.61
CA GLN A 67 2.26 30.61 -8.61
C GLN A 67 1.87 31.06 -10.02
N THR A 68 0.65 30.74 -10.45
CA THR A 68 0.04 31.46 -11.58
C THR A 68 -0.92 32.51 -11.01
N GLU A 69 -0.40 33.72 -10.85
CA GLU A 69 -1.26 34.88 -10.61
C GLU A 69 -2.22 35.01 -11.81
N THR A 70 -3.51 34.87 -11.55
CA THR A 70 -4.56 34.92 -12.56
C THR A 70 -4.82 36.39 -12.93
N SER A 71 -3.89 37.01 -13.67
CA SER A 71 -4.10 38.30 -14.32
C SER A 71 -4.46 38.08 -15.80
N GLY A 72 -5.56 38.69 -16.23
CA GLY A 72 -6.26 38.35 -17.46
C GLY A 72 -5.55 38.78 -18.75
N ALA A 73 -5.09 37.80 -19.52
CA ALA A 73 -5.25 37.64 -20.97
C ALA A 73 -4.53 36.34 -21.35
N MET A 74 -5.17 35.40 -22.07
CA MET A 74 -4.48 34.22 -22.60
C MET A 74 -3.60 34.64 -23.79
N THR A 75 -2.39 35.13 -23.49
CA THR A 75 -1.30 35.35 -24.45
C THR A 75 -0.45 34.08 -24.58
N GLU A 76 0.41 33.98 -25.61
CA GLU A 76 1.36 32.85 -25.80
C GLU A 76 2.25 32.59 -24.56
N GLU A 77 2.40 33.59 -23.70
CA GLU A 77 3.10 33.54 -22.41
C GLU A 77 2.45 32.53 -21.44
N VAL A 78 1.11 32.51 -21.38
CA VAL A 78 0.35 31.55 -20.55
C VAL A 78 0.51 30.11 -21.03
N VAL A 79 0.62 29.89 -22.35
CA VAL A 79 0.81 28.54 -22.91
C VAL A 79 2.20 27.99 -22.58
N ASN A 80 3.23 28.85 -22.61
CA ASN A 80 4.59 28.46 -22.23
C ASN A 80 4.73 28.22 -20.71
N GLU A 81 3.93 28.89 -19.89
CA GLU A 81 3.87 28.63 -18.43
C GLU A 81 3.07 27.37 -18.05
N LEU A 82 2.06 26.96 -18.84
CA LEU A 82 1.31 25.73 -18.58
C LEU A 82 2.06 24.46 -19.01
N ALA A 83 2.98 24.54 -19.98
CA ALA A 83 3.65 23.36 -20.53
C ALA A 83 4.39 22.50 -19.47
N PRO A 84 5.14 23.06 -18.49
CA PRO A 84 5.78 22.28 -17.43
C PRO A 84 4.77 21.54 -16.55
N SER A 85 3.67 22.20 -16.16
CA SER A 85 2.63 21.60 -15.30
C SER A 85 1.93 20.42 -16.00
N MET A 86 1.69 20.52 -17.30
CA MET A 86 1.09 19.47 -18.11
C MET A 86 2.01 18.25 -18.25
N VAL A 87 3.32 18.47 -18.35
CA VAL A 87 4.32 17.39 -18.36
C VAL A 87 4.35 16.67 -17.00
N ALA A 88 4.33 17.41 -15.88
CA ALA A 88 4.27 16.80 -14.55
C ALA A 88 3.02 15.95 -14.34
N ILE A 89 1.85 16.44 -14.77
CA ILE A 89 0.59 15.68 -14.73
C ILE A 89 0.70 14.42 -15.59
N GLY A 90 1.26 14.53 -16.80
CA GLY A 90 1.48 13.40 -17.70
C GLY A 90 2.37 12.31 -17.10
N ILE A 91 3.50 12.69 -16.49
CA ILE A 91 4.41 11.73 -15.85
C ILE A 91 3.73 11.09 -14.62
N SER A 92 3.02 11.86 -13.80
CA SER A 92 2.28 11.35 -12.65
C SER A 92 1.23 10.31 -13.05
N LEU A 93 0.49 10.57 -14.15
CA LEU A 93 -0.49 9.64 -14.69
C LEU A 93 0.18 8.32 -15.14
N VAL A 94 1.29 8.40 -15.88
CA VAL A 94 2.02 7.22 -16.37
C VAL A 94 2.53 6.38 -15.20
N VAL A 95 3.15 7.00 -14.19
CA VAL A 95 3.65 6.29 -13.00
C VAL A 95 2.50 5.62 -12.24
N THR A 96 1.35 6.28 -12.14
CA THR A 96 0.16 5.72 -11.48
C THR A 96 -0.35 4.49 -12.23
N VAL A 97 -0.48 4.57 -13.55
CA VAL A 97 -0.92 3.43 -14.37
C VAL A 97 0.05 2.26 -14.27
N LEU A 98 1.36 2.52 -14.37
CA LEU A 98 2.38 1.48 -14.19
C LEU A 98 2.31 0.85 -12.80
N GLY A 99 2.09 1.65 -11.75
CA GLY A 99 1.93 1.16 -10.40
C GLY A 99 0.71 0.25 -10.23
N ILE A 100 -0.42 0.58 -10.86
CA ILE A 100 -1.61 -0.27 -10.88
C ILE A 100 -1.31 -1.61 -11.57
N LEU A 101 -0.65 -1.58 -12.73
CA LEU A 101 -0.29 -2.79 -13.47
C LEU A 101 0.66 -3.70 -12.67
N VAL A 102 1.67 -3.11 -12.02
CA VAL A 102 2.58 -3.83 -11.13
C VAL A 102 1.81 -4.44 -9.97
N ALA A 103 0.92 -3.69 -9.32
CA ALA A 103 0.12 -4.19 -8.20
C ALA A 103 -0.75 -5.39 -8.60
N ILE A 104 -1.47 -5.30 -9.73
CA ILE A 104 -2.30 -6.40 -10.25
C ILE A 104 -1.43 -7.63 -10.53
N GLY A 105 -0.29 -7.46 -11.20
CA GLY A 105 0.64 -8.54 -11.51
C GLY A 105 1.16 -9.22 -10.25
N VAL A 106 1.54 -8.44 -9.23
CA VAL A 106 2.04 -8.97 -7.96
C VAL A 106 0.94 -9.68 -7.18
N TYR A 107 -0.26 -9.11 -7.06
CA TYR A 107 -1.40 -9.75 -6.38
C TYR A 107 -1.80 -11.06 -7.08
N GLY A 108 -1.88 -11.07 -8.41
CA GLY A 108 -2.11 -12.30 -9.18
C GLY A 108 -1.01 -13.34 -8.97
N TYR A 109 0.25 -12.92 -8.98
CA TYR A 109 1.38 -13.81 -8.72
C TYR A 109 1.30 -14.48 -7.34
N THR A 110 0.81 -13.78 -6.31
CA THR A 110 0.66 -14.36 -4.96
C THR A 110 -0.35 -15.50 -4.91
N GLY A 111 -1.48 -15.34 -5.61
CA GLY A 111 -2.47 -16.40 -5.74
C GLY A 111 -1.90 -17.61 -6.47
N TRP A 112 -1.15 -17.36 -7.54
CA TRP A 112 -0.50 -18.40 -8.33
C TRP A 112 0.55 -19.18 -7.52
N THR A 113 1.43 -18.48 -6.78
CA THR A 113 2.44 -19.14 -5.94
C THR A 113 1.83 -19.90 -4.78
N ALA A 114 0.78 -19.37 -4.15
CA ALA A 114 0.06 -20.06 -3.08
C ALA A 114 -0.43 -21.45 -3.53
N VAL A 115 -0.97 -21.56 -4.74
CA VAL A 115 -1.45 -22.83 -5.30
C VAL A 115 -0.30 -23.71 -5.83
N LYS A 116 0.59 -23.17 -6.66
CA LYS A 116 1.63 -23.97 -7.33
C LYS A 116 2.77 -24.40 -6.41
N LYS A 117 3.24 -23.52 -5.53
CA LYS A 117 4.44 -23.77 -4.70
C LYS A 117 4.09 -24.26 -3.30
N HIS A 118 2.95 -23.84 -2.77
CA HIS A 118 2.57 -24.14 -1.39
C HIS A 118 1.38 -25.09 -1.27
N ASN A 119 0.91 -25.69 -2.38
CA ASN A 119 -0.22 -26.62 -2.41
C ASN A 119 -1.51 -26.05 -1.76
N GLY A 120 -1.71 -24.74 -1.87
CA GLY A 120 -2.91 -24.05 -1.41
C GLY A 120 -4.11 -24.28 -2.32
N ASN A 121 -5.30 -23.97 -1.81
CA ASN A 121 -6.53 -23.94 -2.60
C ASN A 121 -6.87 -22.49 -3.02
N LEU A 122 -8.01 -22.30 -3.69
CA LEU A 122 -8.50 -20.97 -4.08
C LEU A 122 -8.64 -20.02 -2.89
N ALA A 123 -9.11 -20.52 -1.75
CA ALA A 123 -9.24 -19.72 -0.54
C ALA A 123 -7.86 -19.28 0.00
N THR A 124 -6.84 -20.15 -0.06
CA THR A 124 -5.46 -19.79 0.29
C THR A 124 -4.96 -18.64 -0.61
N GLY A 125 -5.25 -18.67 -1.91
CA GLY A 125 -4.90 -17.60 -2.83
C GLY A 125 -5.59 -16.27 -2.50
N ALA A 126 -6.89 -16.31 -2.19
CA ALA A 126 -7.66 -15.15 -1.76
C ALA A 126 -7.09 -14.52 -0.48
N ILE A 127 -6.83 -15.35 0.54
CA ILE A 127 -6.31 -14.91 1.84
C ILE A 127 -4.88 -14.36 1.71
N ALA A 128 -4.02 -15.02 0.91
CA ALA A 128 -2.67 -14.53 0.65
C ALA A 128 -2.69 -13.16 -0.05
N GLY A 129 -3.56 -13.00 -1.06
CA GLY A 129 -3.80 -11.73 -1.73
C GLY A 129 -4.29 -10.65 -0.77
N ALA A 130 -5.33 -10.96 0.02
CA ALA A 130 -5.88 -10.03 1.00
C ALA A 130 -4.85 -9.56 2.04
N LEU A 131 -4.07 -10.50 2.59
CA LEU A 131 -3.01 -10.20 3.56
C LEU A 131 -1.92 -9.32 2.93
N LEU A 132 -1.50 -9.63 1.70
CA LEU A 132 -0.52 -8.80 1.00
C LEU A 132 -1.06 -7.39 0.75
N GLY A 133 -2.29 -7.26 0.24
CA GLY A 133 -2.92 -5.97 -0.04
C GLY A 133 -3.06 -5.12 1.22
N LEU A 134 -3.45 -5.73 2.35
CA LEU A 134 -3.54 -5.05 3.64
C LEU A 134 -2.16 -4.58 4.14
N ILE A 135 -1.14 -5.44 4.09
CA ILE A 135 0.19 -5.08 4.57
C ILE A 135 0.81 -3.99 3.68
N ALA A 136 0.72 -4.14 2.36
CA ALA A 136 1.29 -3.20 1.40
C ALA A 136 0.65 -1.81 1.53
N SER A 137 -0.68 -1.74 1.61
CA SER A 137 -1.41 -0.48 1.77
C SER A 137 -1.12 0.21 3.11
N VAL A 138 -0.97 -0.53 4.22
CA VAL A 138 -0.55 0.06 5.50
C VAL A 138 0.85 0.65 5.38
N ILE A 139 1.80 -0.07 4.77
CA ILE A 139 3.16 0.44 4.55
C ILE A 139 3.13 1.71 3.68
N SER A 140 2.44 1.68 2.55
CA SER A 140 2.31 2.84 1.66
C SER A 140 1.59 4.01 2.36
N GLY A 141 0.58 3.74 3.18
CA GLY A 141 -0.13 4.75 3.97
C GLY A 141 0.77 5.43 5.01
N VAL A 142 1.56 4.65 5.74
CA VAL A 142 2.56 5.18 6.68
C VAL A 142 3.59 6.04 5.95
N ILE A 143 4.10 5.56 4.82
CA ILE A 143 5.07 6.33 4.02
C ILE A 143 4.45 7.63 3.49
N GLY A 144 3.21 7.58 3.01
CA GLY A 144 2.48 8.77 2.55
C GLY A 144 2.29 9.81 3.65
N ILE A 145 1.96 9.36 4.88
CA ILE A 145 1.88 10.25 6.04
C ILE A 145 3.24 10.88 6.35
N ILE A 146 4.33 10.11 6.31
CA ILE A 146 5.68 10.63 6.53
C ILE A 146 6.04 11.67 5.48
N VAL A 147 5.80 11.39 4.20
CA VAL A 147 6.05 12.34 3.10
C VAL A 147 5.24 13.62 3.28
N MET A 148 3.95 13.49 3.64
CA MET A 148 3.09 14.65 3.92
C MET A 148 3.66 15.50 5.08
N LEU A 149 4.04 14.89 6.19
CA LEU A 149 4.60 15.60 7.35
C LEU A 149 5.93 16.29 7.00
N VAL A 150 6.78 15.65 6.21
CA VAL A 150 8.03 16.25 5.72
C VAL A 150 7.72 17.46 4.84
N SER A 151 6.80 17.34 3.88
CA SER A 151 6.41 18.45 2.99
C SER A 151 5.84 19.65 3.73
N ILE A 152 5.05 19.41 4.79
CA ILE A 152 4.54 20.47 5.68
C ILE A 152 5.70 21.12 6.43
N GLY A 153 6.62 20.31 6.99
CA GLY A 153 7.74 20.81 7.78
C GLY A 153 8.80 21.58 6.97
N THR A 154 8.93 21.29 5.68
CA THR A 154 9.89 21.97 4.79
C THR A 154 9.28 23.18 4.06
N GLY A 155 7.98 23.46 4.21
CA GLY A 155 7.31 24.54 3.48
C GLY A 155 7.25 24.32 1.96
N VAL A 156 7.44 23.07 1.50
CA VAL A 156 7.50 22.72 0.07
C VAL A 156 6.10 22.55 -0.52
N SER A 157 5.05 22.41 0.31
CA SER A 157 3.69 22.60 -0.15
C SER A 157 3.47 24.10 -0.38
N GLY A 158 3.07 24.50 -1.59
CA GLY A 158 2.63 25.86 -1.96
C GLY A 158 1.42 26.39 -1.17
N THR A 159 1.17 25.86 0.02
CA THR A 159 0.46 26.53 1.10
C THR A 159 1.39 27.62 1.64
N GLU A 160 1.48 28.73 0.93
CA GLU A 160 2.07 29.92 1.52
C GLU A 160 1.34 30.20 2.84
N PHE A 161 2.13 30.37 3.90
CA PHE A 161 1.65 30.99 5.12
C PHE A 161 1.26 32.42 4.76
N ASP A 162 0.04 32.61 4.25
CA ASP A 162 -0.52 33.94 4.20
C ASP A 162 -0.46 34.51 5.62
N SER A 163 0.05 35.73 5.71
CA SER A 163 0.27 36.48 6.95
C SER A 163 -0.97 36.62 7.85
N GLU A 164 -2.14 36.19 7.37
CA GLU A 164 -3.41 36.16 8.09
C GLU A 164 -3.72 34.83 8.82
N GLY A 165 -2.85 33.81 8.75
CA GLY A 165 -2.97 32.59 9.56
C GLY A 165 -4.14 31.66 9.21
N GLY A 166 -4.93 31.96 8.18
CA GLY A 166 -6.12 31.18 7.80
C GLY A 166 -5.84 29.86 7.06
N LEU A 167 -4.77 29.78 6.25
CA LEU A 167 -4.48 28.60 5.41
C LEU A 167 -3.76 27.47 6.14
N ALA A 168 -3.03 27.77 7.22
CA ALA A 168 -2.36 26.74 8.04
C ALA A 168 -3.37 25.83 8.77
N VAL A 169 -4.57 26.36 9.06
CA VAL A 169 -5.61 25.65 9.82
C VAL A 169 -6.33 24.62 8.94
N SER A 170 -6.56 24.91 7.65
CA SER A 170 -7.23 23.96 6.73
C SER A 170 -6.38 22.73 6.43
N GLY A 171 -5.06 22.90 6.28
CA GLY A 171 -4.11 21.79 6.12
C GLY A 171 -4.06 20.87 7.34
N LEU A 172 -4.00 21.44 8.55
CA LEU A 172 -4.00 20.68 9.82
C LEU A 172 -5.33 19.95 10.08
N ILE A 173 -6.47 20.53 9.69
CA ILE A 173 -7.78 19.87 9.79
C ILE A 173 -7.88 18.66 8.84
N MET A 174 -7.19 18.69 7.70
CA MET A 174 -7.20 17.58 6.73
C MET A 174 -6.28 16.42 7.13
N VAL A 175 -5.27 16.65 7.98
CA VAL A 175 -4.35 15.59 8.47
C VAL A 175 -5.08 14.38 9.07
N PRO A 176 -5.99 14.52 10.06
CA PRO A 176 -6.69 13.37 10.62
C PRO A 176 -7.57 12.64 9.58
N PHE A 177 -8.14 13.35 8.62
CA PHE A 177 -8.92 12.75 7.53
C PHE A 177 -8.04 11.91 6.60
N VAL A 178 -6.87 12.43 6.21
CA VAL A 178 -5.87 11.70 5.42
C VAL A 178 -5.39 10.45 6.17
N ILE A 179 -5.14 10.55 7.47
CA ILE A 179 -4.74 9.40 8.30
C ILE A 179 -5.83 8.31 8.27
N ILE A 180 -7.11 8.66 8.44
CA ILE A 180 -8.23 7.71 8.41
C ILE A 180 -8.35 7.05 7.03
N LEU A 181 -8.31 7.85 5.95
CA LEU A 181 -8.38 7.33 4.58
C LEU A 181 -7.21 6.38 4.29
N SER A 182 -5.98 6.78 4.63
CA SER A 182 -4.76 6.04 4.29
C SER A 182 -4.52 4.81 5.17
N LEU A 183 -4.95 4.80 6.43
CA LEU A 183 -4.69 3.69 7.36
C LEU A 183 -5.88 2.76 7.59
N ILE A 184 -7.10 3.17 7.23
CA ILE A 184 -8.31 2.36 7.46
C ILE A 184 -8.99 2.01 6.14
N ILE A 185 -9.40 3.01 5.36
CA ILE A 185 -10.22 2.78 4.16
C ILE A 185 -9.36 2.15 3.04
N ALA A 186 -8.22 2.76 2.73
CA ALA A 186 -7.35 2.26 1.67
C ALA A 186 -6.91 0.81 1.93
N PRO A 187 -6.49 0.41 3.15
CA PRO A 187 -6.12 -0.98 3.38
C PRO A 187 -7.23 -1.99 3.18
N VAL A 188 -8.46 -1.64 3.55
CA VAL A 188 -9.62 -2.52 3.31
C VAL A 188 -9.89 -2.68 1.81
N VAL A 189 -9.89 -1.57 1.07
CA VAL A 189 -10.13 -1.60 -0.39
C VAL A 189 -9.03 -2.39 -1.11
N PHE A 190 -7.76 -2.13 -0.77
CA PHE A 190 -6.63 -2.86 -1.34
C PHE A 190 -6.63 -4.33 -0.96
N ALA A 191 -7.04 -4.69 0.26
CA ALA A 191 -7.21 -6.09 0.65
C ALA A 191 -8.27 -6.79 -0.20
N ILE A 192 -9.39 -6.13 -0.50
CA ILE A 192 -10.45 -6.68 -1.36
C ILE A 192 -9.93 -6.89 -2.79
N ILE A 193 -9.32 -5.85 -3.39
CA ILE A 193 -8.78 -5.93 -4.75
C ILE A 193 -7.70 -7.02 -4.84
N ALA A 194 -6.76 -7.03 -3.89
CA ALA A 194 -5.70 -8.02 -3.85
C ALA A 194 -6.24 -9.44 -3.64
N SER A 195 -7.31 -9.60 -2.86
CA SER A 195 -8.03 -10.87 -2.71
C SER A 195 -8.58 -11.36 -4.05
N VAL A 196 -9.26 -10.49 -4.81
CA VAL A 196 -9.80 -10.82 -6.13
C VAL A 196 -8.69 -11.21 -7.10
N CYS A 197 -7.62 -10.41 -7.18
CA CYS A 197 -6.45 -10.75 -8.00
C CYS A 197 -5.79 -12.07 -7.56
N GLY A 198 -5.71 -12.33 -6.25
CA GLY A 198 -5.22 -13.59 -5.70
C GLY A 198 -6.06 -14.79 -6.11
N VAL A 199 -7.40 -14.66 -6.12
CA VAL A 199 -8.29 -15.71 -6.65
C VAL A 199 -8.03 -15.95 -8.13
N ILE A 200 -7.93 -14.89 -8.93
CA ILE A 200 -7.64 -15.01 -10.38
C ILE A 200 -6.32 -15.74 -10.62
N GLY A 201 -5.26 -15.36 -9.89
CA GLY A 201 -3.97 -16.04 -9.97
C GLY A 201 -4.03 -17.51 -9.57
N ALA A 202 -4.80 -17.83 -8.52
CA ALA A 202 -5.03 -19.20 -8.07
C ALA A 202 -5.82 -20.03 -9.09
N LEU A 203 -6.81 -19.44 -9.78
CA LEU A 203 -7.56 -20.09 -10.87
C LEU A 203 -6.63 -20.42 -12.05
N ILE A 204 -5.79 -19.48 -12.48
CA ILE A 204 -4.80 -19.68 -13.55
C ILE A 204 -3.79 -20.79 -13.18
N ALA A 205 -3.42 -20.89 -11.91
CA ALA A 205 -2.56 -21.98 -11.43
C ALA A 205 -3.25 -23.36 -11.49
N GLY A 206 -4.55 -23.39 -11.15
CA GLY A 206 -5.37 -24.60 -11.09
C GLY A 206 -5.74 -25.17 -12.46
N SER A 207 -5.99 -24.32 -13.46
CA SER A 207 -6.37 -24.77 -14.81
C SER A 207 -5.27 -25.59 -15.51
N ARG A 208 -3.99 -25.32 -15.21
CA ARG A 208 -2.83 -26.08 -15.74
C ARG A 208 -2.58 -27.44 -15.06
N LYS A 209 -3.56 -28.02 -14.36
CA LYS A 209 -3.48 -29.41 -13.84
C LYS A 209 -4.31 -30.39 -14.70
N PHE A 210 -5.00 -29.89 -15.72
CA PHE A 210 -5.86 -30.67 -16.61
C PHE A 210 -5.24 -30.92 -18.00
N GLU A 211 -3.95 -30.65 -18.16
CA GLU A 211 -3.11 -31.07 -19.29
C GLU A 211 -2.13 -32.14 -18.81
#